data_AF-A0ABD3NEW6-F1
#
_entry.id   AF-A0ABD3NEW6-F1
#
_cell.length_a   1.000
_cell.length_b   1.000
_cell.length_c   1.000
_cell.angle_alpha   90.00
_cell.angle_beta   90.00
_cell.angle_gamma   90.00
#
_symmetry.space_group_name_H-M   'P 1'
#
loop_
_entity.id
_entity.type
_entity.pdbx_description
1 polymer ?
#
loop_
_entity_poly.entity_id
_entity_poly.type
_entity_poly.pdbx_seq_one_letter_code
_entity_poly.pdbx_strand_id
1 'polypeptide(L)'
;MLSSKTHALRFIALAAIAVAIGPIYFYEVQLINVLKVTDNALVPPSEARPKNTSPPRLVLHVGLPKTATSAIQCRLNDMERRDVLSQKMSAKIVEIESCRTEPFMHRVQMSKYFEQFPLELNALKNQSDTETSNKYTTYDRVIKGSSVLQHCLDVWINHYDRISIPDCWGKSYQRYINTYHQAGSSIFVISNENLALPPFGKVPDPTACGIIFDNMLESLGQNSEIDIILTQRLHFDRMISMFGQEYDGDKFYSRPKLKRWTSDGGSTVPYLEKYINNFPVDQLAQAIKCFQYATKNPRISFQVIDFHSKQPGVVMAFMEKLTRNATLTRQLADENHIVGTENVAVERDNRMQFDRIAIAAKKAGIVPDSKERYEVRNDVSKYFEDNGLKIATDAKLKCPPAKFYDRLVNDTILIHQLAFPDEPVHTVRNRLRMFDFQPFRDIFCEVDGDATVQDEVMRSFPDQYKTLT
;
A
#
# COMPACT_ATOMS: atom_id res chain seq x y z
N MET A 1 -4.94 45.80 43.81
CA MET A 1 -5.45 45.21 42.54
C MET A 1 -4.63 45.66 41.31
N LEU A 2 -3.30 45.52 41.31
CA LEU A 2 -2.46 45.89 40.14
C LEU A 2 -1.32 44.89 39.82
N SER A 3 -1.27 43.73 40.49
CA SER A 3 -0.19 42.73 40.30
C SER A 3 -0.54 41.57 39.37
N SER A 4 -1.81 41.37 39.01
CA SER A 4 -2.25 40.19 38.24
C SER A 4 -2.22 40.42 36.71
N LYS A 5 -2.40 41.67 36.25
CA LYS A 5 -2.42 41.98 34.80
C LYS A 5 -1.03 41.94 34.14
N THR A 6 0.03 42.19 34.90
CA THR A 6 1.41 42.23 34.37
C THR A 6 1.99 40.84 34.12
N HIS A 7 1.48 39.79 34.79
CA HIS A 7 1.89 38.41 34.54
C HIS A 7 1.18 37.79 33.33
N ALA A 8 -0.10 38.12 33.11
CA ALA A 8 -0.84 37.68 31.92
C ALA A 8 -0.24 38.22 30.61
N LEU A 9 0.20 39.48 30.59
CA LEU A 9 0.83 40.09 29.41
C LEU A 9 2.21 39.52 29.09
N ARG A 10 2.99 39.10 30.10
CA ARG A 10 4.29 38.42 29.88
C ARG A 10 4.12 37.00 29.34
N PHE A 11 3.08 36.27 29.75
CA PHE A 11 2.78 34.94 29.23
C PHE A 11 2.32 34.97 27.77
N ILE A 12 1.49 35.96 27.39
CA ILE A 12 1.04 36.11 26.00
C ILE A 12 2.20 36.52 25.09
N ALA A 13 3.11 37.38 25.55
CA ALA A 13 4.30 37.76 24.79
C ALA A 13 5.29 36.59 24.60
N LEU A 14 5.51 35.77 25.64
CA LEU A 14 6.35 34.56 25.55
C LEU A 14 5.73 33.48 24.67
N ALA A 15 4.39 33.31 24.70
CA ALA A 15 3.69 32.39 23.82
C ALA A 15 3.73 32.85 22.35
N ALA A 16 3.59 34.16 22.08
CA ALA A 16 3.71 34.70 20.73
C ALA A 16 5.13 34.56 20.16
N ILE A 17 6.17 34.72 21.00
CA ILE A 17 7.57 34.48 20.61
C ILE A 17 7.83 32.99 20.36
N ALA A 18 7.27 32.08 21.17
CA ALA A 18 7.38 30.64 20.96
C ALA A 18 6.67 30.16 19.67
N VAL A 19 5.53 30.76 19.33
CA VAL A 19 4.78 30.46 18.10
C VAL A 19 5.46 31.07 16.85
N ALA A 20 6.19 32.17 16.98
CA ALA A 20 6.93 32.78 15.87
C ALA A 20 8.31 32.12 15.63
N ILE A 21 8.98 31.63 16.68
CA ILE A 21 10.32 31.02 16.59
C ILE A 21 10.23 29.50 16.34
N GLY A 22 9.15 28.84 16.79
CA GLY A 22 8.91 27.41 16.56
C GLY A 22 9.01 26.97 15.09
N PRO A 23 8.40 27.69 14.12
CA PRO A 23 8.55 27.40 12.70
C PRO A 23 9.97 27.64 12.20
N ILE A 24 10.66 28.68 12.69
CA ILE A 24 12.02 29.02 12.24
C ILE A 24 13.02 27.94 12.66
N TYR A 25 12.91 27.41 13.89
CA TYR A 25 13.74 26.28 14.34
C TYR A 25 13.36 24.96 13.66
N PHE A 26 12.08 24.73 13.34
CA PHE A 26 11.68 23.53 12.60
C PHE A 26 12.20 23.56 11.15
N TYR A 27 12.17 24.73 10.52
CA TYR A 27 12.75 24.93 9.19
C TYR A 27 14.28 24.85 9.22
N GLU A 28 14.97 25.43 10.21
CA GLU A 28 16.43 25.33 10.34
C GLU A 28 16.91 23.92 10.66
N VAL A 29 16.23 23.16 11.51
CA VAL A 29 16.64 21.77 11.82
C VAL A 29 16.37 20.84 10.63
N GLN A 30 15.30 21.07 9.85
CA GLN A 30 15.12 20.38 8.57
C GLN A 30 16.13 20.84 7.51
N LEU A 31 16.46 22.13 7.43
CA LEU A 31 17.47 22.63 6.50
C LEU A 31 18.86 22.11 6.87
N ILE A 32 19.23 22.05 8.14
CA ILE A 32 20.53 21.55 8.61
C ILE A 32 20.65 20.04 8.41
N ASN A 33 19.56 19.27 8.56
CA ASN A 33 19.57 17.84 8.22
C ASN A 33 19.57 17.60 6.70
N VAL A 34 18.96 18.48 5.90
CA VAL A 34 19.07 18.45 4.43
C VAL A 34 20.47 18.89 3.98
N LEU A 35 21.07 19.87 4.66
CA LEU A 35 22.41 20.40 4.36
C LEU A 35 23.52 19.45 4.79
N LYS A 36 23.37 18.74 5.91
CA LYS A 36 24.29 17.65 6.31
C LYS A 36 24.23 16.45 5.36
N VAL A 37 23.12 16.26 4.63
CA VAL A 37 23.04 15.26 3.55
C VAL A 37 23.70 15.78 2.26
N THR A 38 23.76 17.10 2.03
CA THR A 38 24.50 17.67 0.88
C THR A 38 25.99 17.84 1.11
N ASP A 39 26.47 17.98 2.35
CA ASP A 39 27.92 18.13 2.64
C ASP A 39 28.74 16.85 2.43
N ASN A 40 28.10 15.68 2.29
CA ASN A 40 28.76 14.43 1.90
C ASN A 40 28.68 14.14 0.38
N ALA A 41 28.25 15.10 -0.45
CA ALA A 41 28.04 14.87 -1.88
C ALA A 41 28.60 16.01 -2.75
N LEU A 42 29.91 16.23 -2.70
CA LEU A 42 30.65 16.92 -3.76
C LEU A 42 31.96 16.18 -4.07
N VAL A 43 31.84 14.90 -4.41
CA VAL A 43 32.85 14.25 -5.25
C VAL A 43 32.42 14.50 -6.70
N PRO A 44 33.23 15.18 -7.52
CA PRO A 44 32.89 15.38 -8.92
C PRO A 44 32.74 14.01 -9.61
N PRO A 45 31.74 13.82 -10.49
CA PRO A 45 31.57 12.57 -11.23
C PRO A 45 32.64 12.53 -12.34
N SER A 46 33.89 12.27 -11.99
CA SER A 46 34.98 12.20 -12.98
C SER A 46 35.92 11.02 -12.77
N GLU A 47 35.43 9.92 -12.19
CA GLU A 47 35.95 8.61 -12.55
C GLU A 47 34.84 7.91 -13.32
N ALA A 48 35.08 7.68 -14.61
CA ALA A 48 34.18 6.97 -15.48
C ALA A 48 33.84 5.63 -14.82
N ARG A 49 32.66 5.55 -14.17
CA ARG A 49 32.13 4.27 -13.71
C ARG A 49 32.25 3.32 -14.90
N PRO A 50 32.89 2.16 -14.75
CA PRO A 50 33.06 1.23 -15.86
C PRO A 50 31.69 1.02 -16.49
N LYS A 51 31.58 1.19 -17.81
CA LYS A 51 30.33 0.99 -18.53
C LYS A 51 29.82 -0.39 -18.14
N ASN A 52 28.77 -0.42 -17.34
CA ASN A 52 28.20 -1.66 -16.86
C ASN A 52 27.63 -2.38 -18.10
N THR A 53 28.32 -3.42 -18.54
CA THR A 53 27.93 -4.21 -19.72
C THR A 53 26.81 -5.19 -19.39
N SER A 54 26.33 -5.22 -18.15
CA SER A 54 25.24 -6.08 -17.75
C SER A 54 23.96 -5.67 -18.49
N PRO A 55 23.19 -6.64 -19.02
CA PRO A 55 21.91 -6.34 -19.63
C PRO A 55 20.94 -5.72 -18.59
N PRO A 56 19.98 -4.90 -19.04
CA PRO A 56 18.95 -4.37 -18.16
C PRO A 56 18.14 -5.50 -17.51
N ARG A 57 17.98 -5.43 -16.19
CA ARG A 57 17.10 -6.29 -15.41
C ARG A 57 15.99 -5.44 -14.80
N LEU A 58 14.76 -5.65 -15.27
CA LEU A 58 13.57 -5.02 -14.70
C LEU A 58 12.98 -5.91 -13.61
N VAL A 59 12.85 -5.39 -12.40
CA VAL A 59 12.24 -6.07 -11.26
C VAL A 59 10.88 -5.45 -11.01
N LEU A 60 9.83 -6.23 -11.26
CA LEU A 60 8.44 -5.90 -10.93
C LEU A 60 8.09 -6.54 -9.58
N HIS A 61 8.15 -5.75 -8.52
CA HIS A 61 7.63 -6.16 -7.24
C HIS A 61 6.12 -5.92 -7.21
N VAL A 62 5.37 -7.02 -7.29
CA VAL A 62 3.92 -7.05 -7.25
C VAL A 62 3.45 -7.65 -5.93
N GLY A 63 2.28 -7.24 -5.49
CA GLY A 63 1.66 -7.73 -4.28
C GLY A 63 0.31 -7.08 -4.14
N LEU A 64 -0.51 -7.54 -3.22
CA LEU A 64 -1.73 -6.82 -2.87
C LEU A 64 -1.50 -5.93 -1.66
N PRO A 65 -2.37 -4.95 -1.42
CA PRO A 65 -2.36 -4.25 -0.15
C PRO A 65 -2.30 -5.28 1.01
N LYS A 66 -1.53 -4.95 2.05
CA LYS A 66 -1.29 -5.80 3.22
C LYS A 66 -0.37 -7.01 3.01
N THR A 67 0.42 -7.05 1.94
CA THR A 67 1.49 -8.03 1.75
C THR A 67 2.89 -7.45 1.96
N ALA A 68 3.05 -6.43 2.82
CA ALA A 68 4.31 -5.69 3.06
C ALA A 68 4.93 -4.97 1.84
N THR A 69 4.17 -4.83 0.75
CA THR A 69 4.49 -4.01 -0.42
C THR A 69 4.96 -2.61 -0.03
N SER A 70 4.19 -1.88 0.79
CA SER A 70 4.53 -0.52 1.22
C SER A 70 5.81 -0.46 2.05
N ALA A 71 6.04 -1.46 2.92
CA ALA A 71 7.24 -1.52 3.75
C ALA A 71 8.49 -1.69 2.88
N ILE A 72 8.44 -2.60 1.91
CA ILE A 72 9.54 -2.81 0.94
C ILE A 72 9.76 -1.54 0.11
N GLN A 73 8.71 -0.91 -0.41
CA GLN A 73 8.79 0.34 -1.18
C GLN A 73 9.47 1.47 -0.40
N CYS A 74 9.07 1.67 0.86
CA CYS A 74 9.65 2.71 1.72
C CYS A 74 11.14 2.45 1.97
N ARG A 75 11.53 1.19 2.17
CA ARG A 75 12.94 0.82 2.38
C ARG A 75 13.79 1.02 1.14
N LEU A 76 13.27 0.63 -0.02
CA LEU A 76 13.92 0.91 -1.29
C LEU A 76 14.12 2.43 -1.48
N ASN A 77 13.05 3.21 -1.28
CA ASN A 77 13.11 4.67 -1.42
C ASN A 77 14.17 5.31 -0.52
N ASP A 78 14.24 4.88 0.74
CA ASP A 78 15.25 5.37 1.68
C ASP A 78 16.68 5.05 1.20
N MET A 79 16.92 3.82 0.74
CA MET A 79 18.22 3.45 0.18
C MET A 79 18.58 4.20 -1.10
N GLU A 80 17.62 4.48 -1.99
CA GLU A 80 17.84 5.29 -3.19
C GLU A 80 18.21 6.73 -2.83
N ARG A 81 17.54 7.33 -1.84
CA ARG A 81 17.85 8.69 -1.36
C ARG A 81 19.25 8.81 -0.77
N ARG A 82 19.72 7.75 -0.12
CA ARG A 82 21.09 7.63 0.41
C ARG A 82 22.11 7.13 -0.63
N ASP A 83 21.70 6.97 -1.89
CA ASP A 83 22.51 6.45 -3.01
C ASP A 83 23.07 5.03 -2.81
N VAL A 84 22.58 4.30 -1.78
CA VAL A 84 23.04 2.94 -1.42
C VAL A 84 22.76 1.95 -2.56
N LEU A 85 21.58 2.05 -3.20
CA LEU A 85 21.20 1.17 -4.31
C LEU A 85 22.07 1.36 -5.55
N SER A 86 22.39 2.62 -5.90
CA SER A 86 23.26 2.90 -7.04
C SER A 86 24.69 2.44 -6.77
N GLN A 87 25.21 2.71 -5.57
CA GLN A 87 26.60 2.40 -5.20
C GLN A 87 26.86 0.90 -5.04
N LYS A 88 25.95 0.15 -4.40
CA LYS A 88 26.20 -1.26 -4.09
C LYS A 88 25.75 -2.22 -5.16
N MET A 89 24.78 -1.85 -6.02
CA MET A 89 24.18 -2.80 -6.95
C MET A 89 23.78 -2.20 -8.31
N SER A 90 24.18 -0.96 -8.62
CA SER A 90 23.82 -0.28 -9.87
C SER A 90 22.31 -0.31 -10.13
N ALA A 91 21.50 -0.22 -9.07
CA ALA A 91 20.04 -0.24 -9.16
C ALA A 91 19.45 1.17 -9.13
N LYS A 92 18.31 1.31 -9.79
CA LYS A 92 17.46 2.51 -9.77
C LYS A 92 16.00 2.16 -9.52
N ILE A 93 15.37 2.95 -8.66
CA ILE A 93 13.92 2.92 -8.49
C ILE A 93 13.27 3.72 -9.61
N VAL A 94 12.32 3.09 -10.29
CA VAL A 94 11.51 3.72 -11.34
C VAL A 94 10.19 4.20 -10.75
N GLU A 95 9.54 3.38 -9.91
CA GLU A 95 8.26 3.72 -9.30
C GLU A 95 8.08 3.06 -7.93
N ILE A 96 7.56 3.86 -6.98
CA ILE A 96 7.13 3.48 -5.64
C ILE A 96 5.83 4.25 -5.31
N GLU A 97 4.74 3.54 -5.06
CA GLU A 97 3.42 4.16 -4.86
C GLU A 97 3.16 4.57 -3.41
N SER A 98 3.40 3.67 -2.46
CA SER A 98 3.01 3.87 -1.06
C SER A 98 3.88 4.90 -0.32
N CYS A 99 5.08 5.16 -0.82
CA CYS A 99 6.09 6.00 -0.17
C CYS A 99 6.53 7.15 -1.09
N ARG A 100 5.59 7.64 -1.90
CA ARG A 100 5.80 8.77 -2.81
C ARG A 100 6.33 9.97 -2.05
N THR A 101 7.24 10.66 -2.71
CA THR A 101 7.96 11.76 -2.10
C THR A 101 7.10 13.03 -2.08
N GLU A 102 7.34 13.91 -1.12
CA GLU A 102 6.65 15.19 -1.05
C GLU A 102 7.00 16.07 -2.28
N PRO A 103 6.17 17.08 -2.62
CA PRO A 103 6.43 17.97 -3.75
C PRO A 103 7.82 18.63 -3.76
N PHE A 104 8.42 18.86 -2.58
CA PHE A 104 9.80 19.34 -2.46
C PHE A 104 10.80 18.31 -3.02
N MET A 105 10.67 17.04 -2.63
CA MET A 105 11.56 15.97 -3.07
C MET A 105 11.44 15.69 -4.56
N HIS A 106 10.26 15.87 -5.17
CA HIS A 106 10.12 15.80 -6.63
C HIS A 106 11.01 16.83 -7.35
N ARG A 107 11.16 18.05 -6.80
CA ARG A 107 12.04 19.07 -7.39
C ARG A 107 13.50 18.67 -7.26
N VAL A 108 13.90 18.15 -6.10
CA VAL A 108 15.25 17.65 -5.86
C VAL A 108 15.60 16.52 -6.84
N GLN A 109 14.69 15.55 -7.02
CA GLN A 109 14.89 14.44 -7.94
C GLN A 109 14.98 14.90 -9.40
N MET A 110 14.13 15.84 -9.81
CA MET A 110 14.21 16.45 -11.14
C MET A 110 15.53 17.21 -11.35
N SER A 111 15.98 17.99 -10.36
CA SER A 111 17.27 18.69 -10.43
C SER A 111 18.41 17.72 -10.64
N LYS A 112 18.52 16.70 -9.78
CA LYS A 112 19.53 15.64 -9.90
C LYS A 112 19.48 14.94 -11.25
N TYR A 113 18.28 14.65 -11.75
CA TYR A 113 18.12 14.02 -13.06
C TYR A 113 18.67 14.89 -14.19
N PHE A 114 18.36 16.20 -14.22
CA PHE A 114 18.84 17.08 -15.29
C PHE A 114 20.28 17.54 -15.13
N GLU A 115 20.82 17.56 -13.90
CA GLU A 115 22.25 17.69 -13.66
C GLU A 115 23.00 16.51 -14.28
N GLN A 116 22.46 15.29 -14.15
CA GLN A 116 23.04 14.08 -14.75
C GLN A 116 22.78 13.97 -16.26
N PHE A 117 21.62 14.43 -16.74
CA PHE A 117 21.15 14.29 -18.12
C PHE A 117 20.63 15.63 -18.70
N PRO A 118 21.51 16.61 -18.93
CA PRO A 118 21.09 17.96 -19.34
C PRO A 118 20.36 17.99 -20.70
N LEU A 119 20.66 17.06 -21.60
CA LEU A 119 19.98 16.94 -22.90
C LEU A 119 18.51 16.54 -22.76
N GLU A 120 18.13 15.82 -21.70
CA GLU A 120 16.76 15.37 -21.46
C GLU A 120 15.82 16.53 -21.13
N LEU A 121 16.33 17.62 -20.54
CA LEU A 121 15.54 18.81 -20.18
C LEU A 121 14.86 19.44 -21.41
N ASN A 122 15.59 19.51 -22.52
CA ASN A 122 15.06 20.08 -23.77
C ASN A 122 14.00 19.18 -24.38
N ALA A 123 14.19 17.86 -24.30
CA ALA A 123 13.25 16.90 -24.83
C ALA A 123 11.97 16.75 -23.97
N LEU A 124 12.03 17.11 -22.68
CA LEU A 124 10.84 17.14 -21.80
C LEU A 124 9.89 18.30 -22.14
N LYS A 125 10.42 19.47 -22.55
CA LYS A 125 9.61 20.64 -22.92
C LYS A 125 8.70 20.41 -24.14
N ASN A 126 9.04 19.42 -24.96
CA ASN A 126 8.33 19.09 -26.18
C ASN A 126 7.39 17.88 -26.03
N GLN A 127 7.13 17.42 -24.80
CA GLN A 127 6.26 16.28 -24.56
C GLN A 127 4.78 16.71 -24.62
N SER A 128 4.06 16.27 -25.65
CA SER A 128 2.60 16.39 -25.71
C SER A 128 1.93 15.13 -25.16
N ASP A 129 0.71 15.27 -24.64
CA ASP A 129 -0.17 14.12 -24.40
C ASP A 129 -0.39 13.36 -25.72
N THR A 130 -0.46 12.04 -25.64
CA THR A 130 -0.69 11.17 -26.81
C THR A 130 -1.84 10.23 -26.52
N GLU A 131 -2.36 9.55 -27.55
CA GLU A 131 -3.51 8.65 -27.40
C GLU A 131 -3.29 7.54 -26.36
N THR A 132 -2.03 7.10 -26.18
CA THR A 132 -1.65 6.02 -25.26
C THR A 132 -0.80 6.50 -24.07
N SER A 133 -0.75 7.82 -23.81
CA SER A 133 -0.09 8.42 -22.64
C SER A 133 -0.99 9.46 -22.00
N ASN A 134 -1.16 9.40 -20.68
CA ASN A 134 -2.01 10.33 -19.94
C ASN A 134 -1.24 11.05 -18.84
N LYS A 135 -1.91 12.00 -18.17
CA LYS A 135 -1.35 12.80 -17.07
C LYS A 135 -0.77 12.01 -15.89
N TYR A 136 -0.95 10.69 -15.81
CA TYR A 136 -0.41 9.81 -14.76
C TYR A 136 0.84 9.02 -15.18
N THR A 137 1.17 9.02 -16.48
CA THR A 137 2.21 8.16 -17.07
C THR A 137 3.20 8.93 -17.96
N THR A 138 3.22 10.25 -17.85
CA THR A 138 4.19 11.11 -18.54
C THR A 138 5.63 10.84 -18.07
N TYR A 139 6.59 11.18 -18.91
CA TYR A 139 8.01 10.98 -18.61
C TYR A 139 8.45 11.83 -17.40
N ASP A 140 7.90 13.05 -17.26
CA ASP A 140 8.14 13.87 -16.07
C ASP A 140 7.71 13.16 -14.78
N ARG A 141 6.62 12.40 -14.81
CA ARG A 141 6.13 11.69 -13.62
C ARG A 141 6.97 10.47 -13.32
N VAL A 142 7.48 9.79 -14.34
CA VAL A 142 8.45 8.69 -14.18
C VAL A 142 9.74 9.23 -13.54
N ILE A 143 10.28 10.35 -14.02
CA ILE A 143 11.47 10.98 -13.42
C ILE A 143 11.24 11.34 -11.95
N LYS A 144 10.06 11.86 -11.62
CA LYS A 144 9.67 12.19 -10.23
C LYS A 144 9.35 10.97 -9.36
N GLY A 145 9.34 9.75 -9.92
CA GLY A 145 8.86 8.55 -9.23
C GLY A 145 7.37 8.60 -8.82
N SER A 146 6.59 9.48 -9.46
CA SER A 146 5.18 9.75 -9.16
C SER A 146 4.21 9.22 -10.23
N SER A 147 4.76 8.45 -11.18
CA SER A 147 4.01 7.75 -12.20
C SER A 147 3.16 6.63 -11.58
N VAL A 148 2.23 6.10 -12.38
CA VAL A 148 1.36 5.00 -12.00
C VAL A 148 1.37 3.98 -13.15
N LEU A 149 2.25 2.98 -13.08
CA LEU A 149 2.40 1.97 -14.16
C LEU A 149 1.08 1.26 -14.45
N GLN A 150 0.26 1.05 -13.42
CA GLN A 150 -1.08 0.47 -13.56
C GLN A 150 -1.90 1.15 -14.68
N HIS A 151 -1.89 2.49 -14.77
CA HIS A 151 -2.64 3.19 -15.81
C HIS A 151 -2.08 2.93 -17.22
N CYS A 152 -0.78 2.72 -17.33
CA CYS A 152 -0.16 2.37 -18.61
C CYS A 152 -0.54 0.95 -19.03
N LEU A 153 -0.52 0.01 -18.08
CA LEU A 153 -0.94 -1.37 -18.32
C LEU A 153 -2.44 -1.46 -18.63
N ASP A 154 -3.28 -0.67 -17.97
CA ASP A 154 -4.71 -0.59 -18.28
C ASP A 154 -4.94 -0.14 -19.74
N VAL A 155 -4.16 0.82 -20.23
CA VAL A 155 -4.19 1.21 -21.66
C VAL A 155 -3.71 0.06 -22.55
N TRP A 156 -2.56 -0.55 -22.21
CA TRP A 156 -1.97 -1.62 -23.02
C TRP A 156 -2.89 -2.84 -23.16
N ILE A 157 -3.49 -3.29 -22.06
CA ILE A 157 -4.37 -4.47 -22.00
C ILE A 157 -5.66 -4.24 -22.81
N ASN A 158 -6.18 -3.02 -22.77
CA ASN A 158 -7.44 -2.65 -23.44
C ASN A 158 -7.25 -2.17 -24.89
N HIS A 159 -6.01 -1.97 -25.35
CA HIS A 159 -5.72 -1.59 -26.74
C HIS A 159 -5.99 -2.76 -27.70
N TYR A 160 -6.49 -2.45 -28.90
CA TYR A 160 -7.06 -3.45 -29.83
C TYR A 160 -6.05 -4.50 -30.31
N ASP A 161 -4.78 -4.12 -30.50
CA ASP A 161 -3.75 -5.02 -31.01
C ASP A 161 -2.89 -5.65 -29.91
N ARG A 162 -2.76 -5.04 -28.71
CA ARG A 162 -1.87 -5.42 -27.57
C ARG A 162 -0.39 -5.60 -27.92
N ILE A 163 -0.06 -5.63 -29.21
CA ILE A 163 1.26 -5.77 -29.81
C ILE A 163 1.98 -4.43 -29.82
N SER A 164 1.26 -3.32 -30.05
CA SER A 164 1.86 -2.00 -30.03
C SER A 164 2.28 -1.61 -28.60
N ILE A 165 3.53 -1.16 -28.47
CA ILE A 165 4.04 -0.60 -27.22
C ILE A 165 3.41 0.78 -27.04
N PRO A 166 2.65 1.04 -25.96
CA PRO A 166 2.03 2.32 -25.74
C PRO A 166 3.08 3.37 -25.37
N ASP A 167 2.79 4.63 -25.69
CA ASP A 167 3.69 5.76 -25.41
C ASP A 167 3.97 5.92 -23.92
N CYS A 168 2.97 5.62 -23.07
CA CYS A 168 3.17 5.60 -21.63
C CYS A 168 4.31 4.67 -21.20
N TRP A 169 4.57 3.58 -21.93
CA TRP A 169 5.73 2.71 -21.70
C TRP A 169 6.94 3.21 -22.49
N GLY A 170 6.82 3.27 -23.82
CA GLY A 170 7.96 3.48 -24.70
C GLY A 170 8.61 4.87 -24.55
N LYS A 171 7.79 5.93 -24.50
CA LYS A 171 8.27 7.31 -24.41
C LYS A 171 8.53 7.77 -22.97
N SER A 172 8.08 7.01 -21.97
CA SER A 172 8.25 7.36 -20.54
C SER A 172 9.09 6.32 -19.77
N TYR A 173 8.56 5.15 -19.42
CA TYR A 173 9.29 4.16 -18.59
C TYR A 173 10.53 3.61 -19.30
N GLN A 174 10.39 3.11 -20.52
CA GLN A 174 11.49 2.55 -21.31
C GLN A 174 12.57 3.60 -21.54
N ARG A 175 12.18 4.82 -21.91
CA ARG A 175 13.10 5.95 -22.06
C ARG A 175 13.92 6.20 -20.78
N TYR A 176 13.25 6.29 -19.63
CA TYR A 176 13.91 6.50 -18.33
C TYR A 176 14.92 5.39 -18.01
N ILE A 177 14.50 4.14 -18.21
CA ILE A 177 15.33 2.95 -18.00
C ILE A 177 16.56 3.01 -18.91
N ASN A 178 16.38 3.28 -20.20
CA ASN A 178 17.46 3.35 -21.17
C ASN A 178 18.46 4.46 -20.87
N THR A 179 17.98 5.65 -20.47
CA THR A 179 18.86 6.77 -20.08
C THR A 179 19.76 6.40 -18.90
N TYR A 180 19.20 5.81 -17.85
CA TYR A 180 20.00 5.37 -16.70
C TYR A 180 20.85 4.13 -16.99
N HIS A 181 20.43 3.26 -17.91
CA HIS A 181 21.21 2.11 -18.36
C HIS A 181 22.49 2.54 -19.08
N GLN A 182 22.37 3.50 -19.99
CA GLN A 182 23.51 4.11 -20.67
C GLN A 182 24.49 4.79 -19.70
N ALA A 183 24.00 5.24 -18.54
CA ALA A 183 24.80 5.79 -17.44
C ALA A 183 25.39 4.74 -16.48
N GLY A 184 25.15 3.45 -16.71
CA GLY A 184 25.74 2.34 -15.96
C GLY A 184 24.83 1.65 -14.94
N SER A 185 23.56 2.06 -14.82
CA SER A 185 22.58 1.31 -13.99
C SER A 185 22.17 0.04 -14.71
N SER A 186 22.01 -1.08 -14.03
CA SER A 186 21.60 -2.35 -14.66
C SER A 186 20.33 -2.96 -14.08
N ILE A 187 19.90 -2.50 -12.90
CA ILE A 187 18.71 -3.04 -12.23
C ILE A 187 17.69 -1.93 -12.07
N PHE A 188 16.45 -2.17 -12.48
CA PHE A 188 15.37 -1.19 -12.46
C PHE A 188 14.22 -1.75 -11.68
N VAL A 189 13.82 -1.08 -10.59
CA VAL A 189 12.78 -1.60 -9.70
C VAL A 189 11.50 -0.79 -9.84
N ILE A 190 10.42 -1.46 -10.21
CA ILE A 190 9.05 -0.95 -10.12
C ILE A 190 8.36 -1.73 -9.01
N SER A 191 7.96 -1.05 -7.94
CA SER A 191 7.29 -1.69 -6.82
C SER A 191 5.95 -1.02 -6.55
N ASN A 192 4.88 -1.75 -6.85
CA ASN A 192 3.53 -1.21 -6.80
C ASN A 192 2.51 -2.34 -6.46
N GLU A 193 1.68 -2.08 -5.44
CA GLU A 193 0.70 -3.03 -4.89
C GLU A 193 -0.61 -3.11 -5.70
N ASN A 194 -0.75 -2.22 -6.67
CA ASN A 194 -1.87 -2.14 -7.60
C ASN A 194 -1.52 -2.71 -8.98
N LEU A 195 -0.42 -3.44 -9.12
CA LEU A 195 -0.11 -4.15 -10.37
C LEU A 195 -0.85 -5.50 -10.47
N ALA A 196 -1.12 -6.19 -9.37
CA ALA A 196 -1.70 -7.53 -9.46
C ALA A 196 -3.20 -7.50 -9.84
N LEU A 197 -4.04 -6.73 -9.15
CA LEU A 197 -5.49 -6.78 -9.35
C LEU A 197 -6.01 -5.91 -10.51
N PRO A 198 -5.78 -4.58 -10.52
CA PRO A 198 -6.40 -3.72 -11.52
C PRO A 198 -6.01 -3.97 -12.99
N PRO A 199 -4.72 -4.23 -13.34
CA PRO A 199 -4.34 -4.51 -14.72
C PRO A 199 -4.27 -6.01 -14.98
N PHE A 200 -3.33 -6.74 -14.35
CA PHE A 200 -3.08 -8.14 -14.67
C PHE A 200 -4.22 -9.09 -14.30
N GLY A 201 -5.00 -8.77 -13.26
CA GLY A 201 -6.19 -9.53 -12.89
C GLY A 201 -7.38 -9.34 -13.83
N LYS A 202 -7.31 -8.40 -14.78
CA LYS A 202 -8.33 -8.19 -15.82
C LYS A 202 -7.92 -8.73 -17.19
N VAL A 203 -6.72 -9.30 -17.31
CA VAL A 203 -6.27 -9.85 -18.59
C VAL A 203 -7.10 -11.12 -18.86
N PRO A 204 -7.92 -11.15 -19.93
CA PRO A 204 -8.93 -12.18 -20.12
C PRO A 204 -8.33 -13.56 -20.44
N ASP A 205 -7.14 -13.59 -21.03
CA ASP A 205 -6.41 -14.82 -21.36
C ASP A 205 -4.91 -14.70 -21.03
N PRO A 206 -4.24 -15.78 -20.58
CA PRO A 206 -2.81 -15.75 -20.26
C PRO A 206 -1.89 -15.44 -21.46
N THR A 207 -2.31 -15.71 -22.70
CA THR A 207 -1.50 -15.45 -23.90
C THR A 207 -1.28 -13.95 -24.10
N ALA A 208 -2.31 -13.14 -23.90
CA ALA A 208 -2.23 -11.69 -23.95
C ALA A 208 -1.27 -11.13 -22.89
N CYS A 209 -1.24 -11.75 -21.71
CA CYS A 209 -0.26 -11.42 -20.69
C CYS A 209 1.17 -11.71 -21.16
N GLY A 210 1.40 -12.87 -21.79
CA GLY A 210 2.69 -13.20 -22.41
C GLY A 210 3.14 -12.15 -23.42
N ILE A 211 2.26 -11.73 -24.34
CA ILE A 211 2.56 -10.70 -25.35
C ILE A 211 3.00 -9.37 -24.71
N ILE A 212 2.31 -8.91 -23.66
CA ILE A 212 2.66 -7.66 -22.97
C ILE A 212 4.07 -7.77 -22.37
N PHE A 213 4.36 -8.88 -21.70
CA PHE A 213 5.65 -9.13 -21.08
C PHE A 213 6.78 -9.30 -22.11
N ASP A 214 6.52 -9.98 -23.22
CA ASP A 214 7.48 -10.14 -24.31
C ASP A 214 7.79 -8.78 -24.95
N ASN A 215 6.79 -7.96 -25.25
CA ASN A 215 6.99 -6.61 -25.79
C ASN A 215 7.73 -5.71 -24.80
N MET A 216 7.40 -5.80 -23.52
CA MET A 216 8.11 -5.10 -22.45
C MET A 216 9.59 -5.48 -22.46
N LEU A 217 9.89 -6.77 -22.49
CA LEU A 217 11.24 -7.32 -22.49
C LEU A 217 12.03 -6.94 -23.76
N GLU A 218 11.42 -7.07 -24.93
CA GLU A 218 12.03 -6.71 -26.22
C GLU A 218 12.37 -5.23 -26.29
N SER A 219 11.51 -4.37 -25.75
CA SER A 219 11.74 -2.92 -25.68
C SER A 219 12.98 -2.55 -24.86
N LEU A 220 13.36 -3.35 -23.86
CA LEU A 220 14.54 -3.12 -23.03
C LEU A 220 15.84 -3.53 -23.73
N GLY A 221 15.75 -4.32 -24.82
CA GLY A 221 16.88 -4.74 -25.64
C GLY A 221 17.23 -6.22 -25.50
N GLN A 222 18.15 -6.67 -26.36
CA GLN A 222 18.62 -8.05 -26.37
C GLN A 222 19.29 -8.41 -25.04
N ASN A 223 19.00 -9.61 -24.53
CA ASN A 223 19.49 -10.14 -23.25
C ASN A 223 18.95 -9.48 -21.98
N SER A 224 18.02 -8.52 -22.07
CA SER A 224 17.30 -8.01 -20.89
C SER A 224 16.56 -9.13 -20.17
N GLU A 225 16.31 -8.94 -18.88
CA GLU A 225 15.55 -9.85 -18.02
C GLU A 225 14.39 -9.12 -17.32
N ILE A 226 13.30 -9.83 -17.05
CA ILE A 226 12.22 -9.37 -16.17
C ILE A 226 12.08 -10.34 -15.00
N ASP A 227 12.11 -9.81 -13.78
CA ASP A 227 11.77 -10.56 -12.57
C ASP A 227 10.44 -10.06 -12.01
N ILE A 228 9.45 -10.95 -11.99
CA ILE A 228 8.19 -10.72 -11.32
C ILE A 228 8.30 -11.32 -9.92
N ILE A 229 8.31 -10.48 -8.89
CA ILE A 229 8.36 -10.90 -7.50
C ILE A 229 7.00 -10.62 -6.88
N LEU A 230 6.22 -11.68 -6.59
CA LEU A 230 4.94 -11.58 -5.90
C LEU A 230 5.12 -11.79 -4.40
N THR A 231 4.74 -10.81 -3.59
CA THR A 231 4.58 -11.05 -2.15
C THR A 231 3.16 -11.51 -1.84
N GLN A 232 3.03 -12.75 -1.38
CA GLN A 232 1.77 -13.41 -1.07
C GLN A 232 1.56 -13.49 0.44
N ARG A 233 0.35 -13.15 0.87
CA ARG A 233 -0.16 -13.38 2.23
C ARG A 233 -1.40 -14.25 2.10
N LEU A 234 -1.65 -15.13 3.07
CA LEU A 234 -2.85 -15.97 3.07
C LEU A 234 -4.10 -15.11 2.90
N HIS A 235 -4.97 -15.50 1.98
CA HIS A 235 -6.08 -14.65 1.53
C HIS A 235 -6.97 -14.21 2.70
N PHE A 236 -7.36 -15.12 3.60
CA PHE A 236 -8.20 -14.75 4.75
C PHE A 236 -7.54 -13.68 5.65
N ASP A 237 -6.25 -13.84 5.97
CA ASP A 237 -5.53 -12.93 6.85
C ASP A 237 -5.33 -11.56 6.19
N ARG A 238 -5.04 -11.56 4.88
CA ARG A 238 -5.02 -10.33 4.09
C ARG A 238 -6.36 -9.60 4.15
N MET A 239 -7.48 -10.31 3.98
CA MET A 239 -8.81 -9.69 3.97
C MET A 239 -9.18 -9.05 5.31
N ILE A 240 -8.87 -9.70 6.43
CA ILE A 240 -9.06 -9.13 7.77
C ILE A 240 -8.22 -7.86 7.91
N SER A 241 -6.95 -7.91 7.52
CA SER A 241 -6.04 -6.77 7.59
C SER A 241 -6.50 -5.60 6.71
N MET A 242 -6.95 -5.87 5.48
CA MET A 242 -7.46 -4.85 4.55
C MET A 242 -8.71 -4.18 5.10
N PHE A 243 -9.67 -4.97 5.58
CA PHE A 243 -10.90 -4.46 6.18
C PHE A 243 -10.59 -3.53 7.36
N GLY A 244 -9.71 -3.98 8.27
CA GLY A 244 -9.30 -3.17 9.43
C GLY A 244 -8.65 -1.84 9.03
N GLN A 245 -7.83 -1.80 7.97
CA GLN A 245 -7.24 -0.55 7.49
C GLN A 245 -8.22 0.36 6.76
N GLU A 246 -9.06 -0.19 5.89
CA GLU A 246 -9.96 0.61 5.04
C GLU A 246 -11.01 1.35 5.89
N TYR A 247 -11.39 0.75 7.02
CA TYR A 247 -12.40 1.27 7.94
C TYR A 247 -11.81 1.68 9.29
N ASP A 248 -10.49 1.86 9.35
CA ASP A 248 -9.79 2.45 10.51
C ASP A 248 -10.31 3.88 10.75
N GLY A 249 -10.88 4.10 11.93
CA GLY A 249 -11.51 5.35 12.32
C GLY A 249 -10.54 6.47 12.68
N ASP A 250 -9.24 6.19 12.82
CA ASP A 250 -8.19 7.16 13.20
C ASP A 250 -7.35 7.67 12.02
N LYS A 251 -7.32 6.94 10.90
CA LYS A 251 -6.50 7.35 9.75
C LYS A 251 -7.16 8.50 8.98
N PHE A 252 -6.49 9.65 8.96
CA PHE A 252 -6.95 10.90 8.33
C PHE A 252 -7.34 10.80 6.84
N TYR A 253 -6.90 9.75 6.13
CA TYR A 253 -7.19 9.49 4.72
C TYR A 253 -8.37 8.53 4.50
N SER A 254 -8.91 7.88 5.54
CA SER A 254 -10.19 7.20 5.43
C SER A 254 -11.27 8.28 5.32
N ARG A 255 -11.93 8.28 4.15
CA ARG A 255 -12.95 9.24 3.71
C ARG A 255 -13.95 9.59 4.84
N PRO A 256 -14.68 10.74 4.79
CA PRO A 256 -15.68 11.16 5.79
C PRO A 256 -16.86 10.17 6.06
N LYS A 257 -16.80 8.95 5.54
CA LYS A 257 -17.76 7.86 5.64
C LYS A 257 -18.24 7.59 7.06
N LEU A 258 -17.37 7.69 8.08
CA LEU A 258 -17.72 7.48 9.49
C LEU A 258 -18.10 8.77 10.24
N LYS A 259 -17.89 9.95 9.62
CA LYS A 259 -18.21 11.25 10.24
C LYS A 259 -19.64 11.70 9.93
N ARG A 260 -20.16 11.35 8.75
CA ARG A 260 -21.50 11.73 8.30
C ARG A 260 -22.50 10.58 8.45
N TRP A 261 -23.76 10.91 8.73
CA TRP A 261 -24.85 9.96 8.65
C TRP A 261 -25.02 9.41 7.23
N THR A 262 -25.62 8.24 7.09
CA THR A 262 -25.91 7.65 5.77
C THR A 262 -26.87 8.49 4.94
N SER A 263 -27.77 9.24 5.59
CA SER A 263 -28.65 10.24 4.95
C SER A 263 -27.87 11.42 4.35
N ASP A 264 -26.70 11.75 4.91
CA ASP A 264 -25.97 12.99 4.62
C ASP A 264 -24.73 12.71 3.75
N GLY A 265 -24.78 11.63 2.96
CA GLY A 265 -23.68 11.19 2.10
C GLY A 265 -22.57 10.41 2.82
N GLY A 266 -22.80 9.99 4.06
CA GLY A 266 -21.97 8.99 4.75
C GLY A 266 -22.19 7.57 4.20
N SER A 267 -21.49 6.58 4.75
CA SER A 267 -21.66 5.17 4.35
C SER A 267 -21.67 4.24 5.56
N THR A 268 -22.43 3.16 5.47
CA THR A 268 -22.38 2.05 6.44
C THR A 268 -21.15 1.19 6.14
N VAL A 269 -20.40 0.82 7.18
CA VAL A 269 -19.33 -0.18 7.05
C VAL A 269 -19.99 -1.52 6.70
N PRO A 270 -19.66 -2.16 5.57
CA PRO A 270 -20.22 -3.47 5.24
C PRO A 270 -19.80 -4.50 6.29
N TYR A 271 -20.61 -5.53 6.53
CA TYR A 271 -20.13 -6.69 7.29
C TYR A 271 -18.92 -7.32 6.57
N LEU A 272 -17.95 -7.84 7.33
CA LEU A 272 -16.76 -8.53 6.86
C LEU A 272 -17.13 -9.68 5.92
N GLU A 273 -18.21 -10.42 6.20
CA GLU A 273 -18.76 -11.43 5.28
C GLU A 273 -19.03 -10.84 3.89
N LYS A 274 -19.77 -9.72 3.84
CA LYS A 274 -20.12 -9.05 2.60
C LYS A 274 -18.89 -8.47 1.91
N TYR A 275 -17.97 -7.90 2.69
CA TYR A 275 -16.71 -7.37 2.18
C TYR A 275 -15.87 -8.44 1.49
N ILE A 276 -15.69 -9.58 2.16
CA ILE A 276 -14.91 -10.72 1.65
C ILE A 276 -15.59 -11.36 0.45
N ASN A 277 -16.90 -11.58 0.48
CA ASN A 277 -17.64 -12.17 -0.64
C ASN A 277 -17.61 -11.31 -1.92
N ASN A 278 -17.39 -10.00 -1.79
CA ASN A 278 -17.28 -9.09 -2.92
C ASN A 278 -15.83 -8.94 -3.45
N PHE A 279 -14.85 -9.58 -2.79
CA PHE A 279 -13.47 -9.50 -3.23
C PHE A 279 -13.27 -10.35 -4.50
N PRO A 280 -12.60 -9.83 -5.54
CA PRO A 280 -12.46 -10.53 -6.81
C PRO A 280 -11.34 -11.59 -6.75
N VAL A 281 -11.60 -12.73 -6.10
CA VAL A 281 -10.66 -13.86 -5.99
C VAL A 281 -10.23 -14.35 -7.37
N ASP A 282 -11.16 -14.42 -8.33
CA ASP A 282 -10.87 -14.85 -9.70
C ASP A 282 -9.87 -13.94 -10.40
N GLN A 283 -9.93 -12.63 -10.18
CA GLN A 283 -8.97 -11.68 -10.78
C GLN A 283 -7.58 -11.89 -10.18
N LEU A 284 -7.47 -12.16 -8.88
CA LEU A 284 -6.18 -12.49 -8.28
C LEU A 284 -5.62 -13.80 -8.83
N ALA A 285 -6.47 -14.83 -8.97
CA ALA A 285 -6.08 -16.09 -9.58
C ALA A 285 -5.61 -15.90 -11.03
N GLN A 286 -6.30 -15.06 -11.81
CA GLN A 286 -5.93 -14.70 -13.18
C GLN A 286 -4.57 -13.99 -13.23
N ALA A 287 -4.31 -13.04 -12.33
CA ALA A 287 -3.03 -12.35 -12.25
C ALA A 287 -1.86 -13.33 -11.99
N ILE A 288 -2.01 -14.26 -11.05
CA ILE A 288 -0.99 -15.27 -10.75
C ILE A 288 -0.75 -16.17 -11.97
N LYS A 289 -1.82 -16.64 -12.62
CA LYS A 289 -1.73 -17.45 -13.86
C LYS A 289 -1.06 -16.68 -15.01
N CYS A 290 -1.32 -15.39 -15.12
CA CYS A 290 -0.67 -14.49 -16.07
C CYS A 290 0.84 -14.43 -15.81
N PHE A 291 1.27 -14.21 -14.56
CA PHE A 291 2.70 -14.19 -14.22
C PHE A 291 3.39 -15.54 -14.46
N GLN A 292 2.73 -16.65 -14.12
CA GLN A 292 3.22 -18.00 -14.44
C GLN A 292 3.32 -18.24 -15.94
N TYR A 293 2.36 -17.72 -16.73
CA TYR A 293 2.41 -17.86 -18.18
C TYR A 293 3.60 -17.08 -18.77
N ALA A 294 3.87 -15.88 -18.26
CA ALA A 294 4.97 -15.03 -18.73
C ALA A 294 6.33 -15.74 -18.65
N THR A 295 6.53 -16.68 -17.71
CA THR A 295 7.79 -17.44 -17.58
C THR A 295 8.00 -18.49 -18.67
N LYS A 296 7.06 -18.66 -19.62
CA LYS A 296 7.35 -19.43 -20.85
C LYS A 296 8.49 -18.80 -21.64
N ASN A 297 8.68 -17.49 -21.52
CA ASN A 297 9.90 -16.82 -21.95
C ASN A 297 10.99 -17.03 -20.89
N PRO A 298 12.13 -17.67 -21.21
CA PRO A 298 13.16 -18.00 -20.22
C PRO A 298 13.88 -16.78 -19.63
N ARG A 299 13.71 -15.59 -20.23
CA ARG A 299 14.25 -14.32 -19.71
C ARG A 299 13.30 -13.64 -18.72
N ILE A 300 12.16 -14.26 -18.43
CA ILE A 300 11.16 -13.78 -17.48
C ILE A 300 11.05 -14.79 -16.34
N SER A 301 11.36 -14.35 -15.13
CA SER A 301 11.22 -15.19 -13.93
C SER A 301 10.01 -14.75 -13.10
N PHE A 302 9.32 -15.72 -12.51
CA PHE A 302 8.26 -15.48 -11.53
C PHE A 302 8.66 -16.12 -10.22
N GLN A 303 8.68 -15.31 -9.17
CA GLN A 303 9.09 -15.71 -7.84
C GLN A 303 8.07 -15.25 -6.82
N VAL A 304 7.82 -16.07 -5.81
CA VAL A 304 6.89 -15.73 -4.74
C VAL A 304 7.62 -15.62 -3.41
N ILE A 305 7.20 -14.66 -2.59
CA ILE A 305 7.57 -14.51 -1.18
C ILE A 305 6.35 -14.85 -0.34
N ASP A 306 6.45 -15.87 0.51
CA ASP A 306 5.45 -16.16 1.53
C ASP A 306 5.63 -15.18 2.70
N PHE A 307 4.65 -14.30 2.91
CA PHE A 307 4.61 -13.35 4.02
C PHE A 307 4.70 -14.06 5.38
N HIS A 308 4.19 -15.29 5.48
CA HIS A 308 4.18 -16.08 6.72
C HIS A 308 5.43 -16.94 6.90
N SER A 309 6.41 -16.86 5.98
CA SER A 309 7.68 -17.56 6.17
C SER A 309 8.43 -16.97 7.36
N LYS A 310 8.77 -17.81 8.34
CA LYS A 310 9.42 -17.42 9.60
C LYS A 310 10.84 -16.86 9.41
N GLN A 311 11.52 -17.20 8.33
CA GLN A 311 12.87 -16.72 8.00
C GLN A 311 13.05 -16.65 6.47
N PRO A 312 13.78 -15.66 5.94
CA PRO A 312 14.42 -14.53 6.63
C PRO A 312 13.46 -13.35 6.94
N GLY A 313 12.15 -13.53 6.79
CA GLY A 313 11.15 -12.46 6.85
C GLY A 313 10.96 -11.78 5.50
N VAL A 314 9.80 -11.12 5.29
CA VAL A 314 9.34 -10.66 3.97
C VAL A 314 10.28 -9.66 3.28
N VAL A 315 10.82 -8.69 4.03
CA VAL A 315 11.73 -7.66 3.48
C VAL A 315 13.06 -8.30 3.07
N MET A 316 13.61 -9.18 3.91
CA MET A 316 14.86 -9.87 3.59
C MET A 316 14.70 -10.83 2.42
N ALA A 317 13.60 -11.58 2.37
CA ALA A 317 13.28 -12.45 1.24
C ALA A 317 13.18 -11.64 -0.06
N PHE A 318 12.63 -10.42 0.00
CA PHE A 318 12.65 -9.52 -1.15
C PHE A 318 14.08 -9.10 -1.53
N MET A 319 14.91 -8.70 -0.56
CA MET A 319 16.31 -8.32 -0.83
C MET A 319 17.11 -9.47 -1.42
N GLU A 320 16.93 -10.71 -0.95
CA GLU A 320 17.58 -11.90 -1.51
C GLU A 320 17.24 -12.09 -2.99
N LYS A 321 15.96 -11.93 -3.35
CA LYS A 321 15.51 -12.03 -4.74
C LYS A 321 16.02 -10.86 -5.59
N LEU A 322 16.01 -9.66 -5.03
CA LEU A 322 16.50 -8.46 -5.71
C LEU A 322 18.00 -8.54 -6.00
N THR A 323 18.83 -8.92 -5.03
CA THR A 323 20.30 -8.95 -5.20
C THR A 323 20.79 -10.19 -5.94
N ARG A 324 20.08 -11.33 -5.81
CA ARG A 324 20.58 -12.67 -6.18
C ARG A 324 21.97 -12.98 -5.58
N ASN A 325 22.34 -12.32 -4.48
CA ASN A 325 23.66 -12.42 -3.86
C ASN A 325 23.58 -12.26 -2.33
N ALA A 326 23.88 -13.34 -1.60
CA ALA A 326 23.75 -13.37 -0.14
C ALA A 326 24.64 -12.33 0.59
N THR A 327 25.84 -12.06 0.09
CA THR A 327 26.75 -11.07 0.68
C THR A 327 26.19 -9.66 0.53
N LEU A 328 25.75 -9.32 -0.68
CA LEU A 328 25.14 -8.03 -0.97
C LEU A 328 23.82 -7.84 -0.21
N THR A 329 23.01 -8.90 -0.08
CA THR A 329 21.80 -8.87 0.74
C THR A 329 22.11 -8.51 2.19
N ARG A 330 23.13 -9.15 2.80
CA ARG A 330 23.53 -8.84 4.19
C ARG A 330 24.00 -7.39 4.31
N GLN A 331 24.81 -6.91 3.35
CA GLN A 331 25.24 -5.52 3.33
C GLN A 331 24.05 -4.55 3.25
N LEU A 332 23.06 -4.80 2.38
CA LEU A 332 21.85 -3.97 2.30
C LEU A 332 20.97 -4.08 3.54
N ALA A 333 21.02 -5.21 4.25
CA ALA A 333 20.29 -5.41 5.49
C ALA A 333 20.88 -4.63 6.66
N ASP A 334 22.21 -4.64 6.78
CA ASP A 334 22.95 -3.92 7.83
C ASP A 334 22.74 -2.40 7.70
N GLU A 335 22.70 -1.89 6.48
CA GLU A 335 22.44 -0.47 6.15
C GLU A 335 21.01 -0.01 6.44
N ASN A 336 20.10 -0.95 6.72
CA ASN A 336 18.67 -0.70 6.82
C ASN A 336 18.12 -0.69 8.25
N HIS A 337 18.94 -0.99 9.28
CA HIS A 337 18.50 -1.20 10.67
C HIS A 337 17.12 -1.87 10.70
N ILE A 338 17.03 -3.09 10.17
CA ILE A 338 15.76 -3.79 9.91
C ILE A 338 15.02 -4.02 11.23
N VAL A 339 14.20 -3.05 11.63
CA VAL A 339 13.18 -3.22 12.65
C VAL A 339 11.89 -3.50 11.90
N GLY A 340 11.63 -4.78 11.65
CA GLY A 340 10.33 -5.24 11.21
C GLY A 340 9.43 -5.41 12.42
N THR A 341 8.66 -4.40 12.79
CA THR A 341 7.41 -4.71 13.49
C THR A 341 6.51 -5.38 12.46
N GLU A 342 6.25 -6.67 12.65
CA GLU A 342 5.21 -7.36 11.91
C GLU A 342 3.92 -6.55 12.07
N ASN A 343 3.32 -6.15 10.96
CA ASN A 343 2.02 -5.51 10.98
C ASN A 343 0.98 -6.63 11.19
N VAL A 344 0.98 -7.18 12.40
CA VAL A 344 0.08 -8.28 12.77
C VAL A 344 -1.33 -7.68 12.83
N ALA A 345 -2.22 -8.20 12.00
CA ALA A 345 -3.59 -7.74 11.92
C ALA A 345 -4.41 -8.33 13.07
N VAL A 346 -4.13 -7.94 14.31
CA VAL A 346 -4.77 -8.59 15.47
C VAL A 346 -5.96 -7.81 15.99
N GLU A 347 -5.97 -6.49 15.85
CA GLU A 347 -6.99 -5.68 16.50
C GLU A 347 -7.94 -5.05 15.49
N ARG A 348 -9.21 -5.47 15.57
CA ARG A 348 -10.32 -4.77 14.93
C ARG A 348 -10.52 -3.44 15.65
N ASP A 349 -10.67 -2.36 14.90
CA ASP A 349 -11.03 -1.08 15.49
C ASP A 349 -12.43 -1.17 16.13
N ASN A 350 -12.47 -1.08 17.47
CA ASN A 350 -13.71 -1.09 18.25
C ASN A 350 -14.69 0.01 17.79
N ARG A 351 -14.18 1.11 17.20
CA ARG A 351 -15.01 2.20 16.66
C ARG A 351 -15.98 1.72 15.59
N MET A 352 -15.59 0.77 14.74
CA MET A 352 -16.49 0.23 13.72
C MET A 352 -17.69 -0.48 14.37
N GLN A 353 -17.45 -1.18 15.48
CA GLN A 353 -18.49 -1.94 16.17
C GLN A 353 -19.48 -0.99 16.86
N PHE A 354 -19.00 0.04 17.56
CA PHE A 354 -19.86 1.08 18.14
C PHE A 354 -20.61 1.89 17.08
N ASP A 355 -19.98 2.15 15.93
CA ASP A 355 -20.61 2.88 14.83
C ASP A 355 -21.81 2.13 14.23
N ARG A 356 -21.78 0.80 14.20
CA ARG A 356 -22.94 -0.02 13.78
C ARG A 356 -24.13 0.19 14.73
N ILE A 357 -23.89 0.19 16.03
CA ILE A 357 -24.92 0.44 17.04
C ILE A 357 -25.44 1.88 16.90
N ALA A 358 -24.55 2.87 16.70
CA ALA A 358 -24.92 4.26 16.51
C ALA A 358 -25.85 4.47 15.30
N ILE A 359 -25.54 3.85 14.15
CA ILE A 359 -26.41 3.89 12.97
C ILE A 359 -27.76 3.24 13.26
N ALA A 360 -27.79 2.08 13.93
CA ALA A 360 -29.03 1.40 14.28
C ALA A 360 -29.89 2.25 15.24
N ALA A 361 -29.28 2.87 16.25
CA ALA A 361 -29.96 3.76 17.19
C ALA A 361 -30.55 4.99 16.50
N LYS A 362 -29.81 5.57 15.54
CA LYS A 362 -30.32 6.65 14.66
C LYS A 362 -31.52 6.22 13.83
N LYS A 363 -31.44 5.06 13.19
CA LYS A 363 -32.53 4.52 12.38
C LYS A 363 -33.77 4.18 13.22
N ALA A 364 -33.57 3.78 14.48
CA ALA A 364 -34.64 3.50 15.43
C ALA A 364 -35.25 4.77 16.08
N GLY A 365 -34.73 5.97 15.76
CA GLY A 365 -35.21 7.23 16.34
C GLY A 365 -34.86 7.43 17.81
N ILE A 366 -33.85 6.71 18.33
CA ILE A 366 -33.42 6.79 19.73
C ILE A 366 -32.59 8.04 20.00
N VAL A 367 -31.82 8.48 19.00
CA VAL A 367 -30.88 9.59 19.13
C VAL A 367 -31.42 10.84 18.42
N PRO A 368 -31.23 12.05 18.98
CA PRO A 368 -31.74 13.28 18.38
C PRO A 368 -31.24 13.52 16.95
N ASP A 369 -32.05 14.24 16.16
CA ASP A 369 -31.67 14.57 14.79
C ASP A 369 -30.48 15.53 14.66
N SER A 370 -30.27 16.35 15.68
CA SER A 370 -29.20 17.34 15.77
C SER A 370 -27.82 16.75 16.04
N LYS A 371 -27.72 15.50 16.52
CA LYS A 371 -26.44 14.89 16.90
C LYS A 371 -25.65 14.41 15.69
N GLU A 372 -24.35 14.66 15.69
CA GLU A 372 -23.44 14.16 14.66
C GLU A 372 -23.12 12.68 14.88
N ARG A 373 -22.86 11.93 13.80
CA ARG A 373 -22.62 10.47 13.88
C ARG A 373 -21.49 10.07 14.83
N TYR A 374 -20.39 10.82 14.82
CA TYR A 374 -19.26 10.50 15.69
C TYR A 374 -19.58 10.78 17.16
N GLU A 375 -20.44 11.75 17.46
CA GLU A 375 -20.90 12.01 18.83
C GLU A 375 -21.71 10.82 19.33
N VAL A 376 -22.69 10.38 18.55
CA VAL A 376 -23.52 9.22 18.92
C VAL A 376 -22.67 7.96 19.09
N ARG A 377 -21.70 7.71 18.20
CA ARG A 377 -20.75 6.59 18.35
C ARG A 377 -19.97 6.69 19.66
N ASN A 378 -19.50 7.88 20.01
CA ASN A 378 -18.77 8.09 21.26
C ASN A 378 -19.69 7.92 22.47
N ASP A 379 -20.95 8.36 22.38
CA ASP A 379 -21.97 8.13 23.42
C ASP A 379 -22.23 6.63 23.61
N VAL A 380 -22.31 5.83 22.53
CA VAL A 380 -22.40 4.37 22.62
C VAL A 380 -21.16 3.77 23.30
N SER A 381 -19.95 4.17 22.88
CA SER A 381 -18.70 3.69 23.50
C SER A 381 -18.71 3.96 25.00
N LYS A 382 -19.02 5.21 25.37
CA LYS A 382 -19.10 5.65 26.75
C LYS A 382 -20.17 4.91 27.54
N TYR A 383 -21.34 4.65 26.96
CA TYR A 383 -22.39 3.88 27.62
C TYR A 383 -21.91 2.46 27.96
N PHE A 384 -21.21 1.79 27.04
CA PHE A 384 -20.63 0.47 27.34
C PHE A 384 -19.61 0.57 28.49
N GLU A 385 -18.73 1.55 28.45
CA GLU A 385 -17.73 1.79 29.50
C GLU A 385 -18.36 2.08 30.88
N ASP A 386 -19.29 3.03 30.94
CA ASP A 386 -19.94 3.49 32.17
C ASP A 386 -20.78 2.38 32.84
N ASN A 387 -21.28 1.42 32.07
CA ASN A 387 -22.05 0.27 32.56
C ASN A 387 -21.21 -1.01 32.72
N GLY A 388 -19.88 -0.94 32.52
CA GLY A 388 -18.98 -2.10 32.65
C GLY A 388 -19.21 -3.20 31.61
N LEU A 389 -19.84 -2.86 30.48
CA LEU A 389 -20.15 -3.76 29.38
C LEU A 389 -18.96 -3.86 28.41
N LYS A 390 -18.81 -5.02 27.79
CA LYS A 390 -17.82 -5.28 26.75
C LYS A 390 -18.51 -5.62 25.45
N ILE A 391 -18.14 -4.92 24.38
CA ILE A 391 -18.74 -5.12 23.07
C ILE A 391 -18.60 -6.56 22.55
N ALA A 392 -17.51 -7.25 22.91
CA ALA A 392 -17.25 -8.63 22.49
C ALA A 392 -18.18 -9.66 23.15
N THR A 393 -18.78 -9.36 24.30
CA THR A 393 -19.59 -10.32 25.09
C THR A 393 -21.04 -9.88 25.26
N ASP A 394 -21.29 -8.57 25.36
CA ASP A 394 -22.60 -8.04 25.75
C ASP A 394 -23.40 -7.52 24.55
N ALA A 395 -22.75 -7.19 23.42
CA ALA A 395 -23.47 -6.84 22.20
C ALA A 395 -23.97 -8.10 21.47
N LYS A 396 -25.08 -7.98 20.74
CA LYS A 396 -25.53 -9.06 19.85
C LYS A 396 -24.60 -9.15 18.67
N LEU A 397 -24.15 -10.37 18.39
CA LEU A 397 -23.25 -10.66 17.28
C LEU A 397 -24.01 -11.37 16.17
N LYS A 398 -23.72 -10.96 14.93
CA LYS A 398 -24.09 -11.65 13.71
C LYS A 398 -22.86 -12.39 13.18
N CYS A 399 -22.95 -13.71 13.15
CA CYS A 399 -21.90 -14.58 12.65
C CYS A 399 -22.17 -15.02 11.21
N PRO A 400 -21.15 -15.10 10.34
CA PRO A 400 -21.29 -15.71 9.03
C PRO A 400 -21.73 -17.19 9.10
N PRO A 401 -22.46 -17.70 8.09
CA PRO A 401 -22.86 -19.10 8.03
C PRO A 401 -21.67 -20.03 7.72
N ALA A 402 -21.79 -21.34 8.01
CA ALA A 402 -20.73 -22.34 7.74
C ALA A 402 -20.15 -22.27 6.31
N LYS A 403 -21.04 -22.13 5.31
CA LYS A 403 -20.68 -22.02 3.88
C LYS A 403 -19.72 -20.86 3.59
N PHE A 404 -19.76 -19.77 4.36
CA PHE A 404 -18.83 -18.66 4.21
C PHE A 404 -17.39 -19.10 4.54
N TYR A 405 -17.20 -19.79 5.66
CA TYR A 405 -15.87 -20.26 6.08
C TYR A 405 -15.31 -21.29 5.10
N ASP A 406 -16.13 -22.24 4.65
CA ASP A 406 -15.71 -23.22 3.65
C ASP A 406 -15.21 -22.55 2.38
N ARG A 407 -15.94 -21.53 1.91
CA ARG A 407 -15.53 -20.72 0.75
C ARG A 407 -14.22 -20.00 1.01
N LEU A 408 -14.09 -19.29 2.14
CA LEU A 408 -12.89 -18.52 2.48
C LEU A 408 -11.64 -19.41 2.59
N VAL A 409 -11.79 -20.61 3.17
CA VAL A 409 -10.74 -21.62 3.24
C VAL A 409 -10.37 -22.11 1.84
N ASN A 410 -11.35 -22.46 1.01
CA ASN A 410 -11.11 -22.93 -0.35
C ASN A 410 -10.47 -21.85 -1.24
N ASP A 411 -10.93 -20.61 -1.16
CA ASP A 411 -10.34 -19.47 -1.87
C ASP A 411 -8.90 -19.23 -1.41
N THR A 412 -8.63 -19.34 -0.11
CA THR A 412 -7.26 -19.25 0.43
C THR A 412 -6.37 -20.36 -0.12
N ILE A 413 -6.85 -21.61 -0.11
CA ILE A 413 -6.11 -22.76 -0.65
C ILE A 413 -5.85 -22.55 -2.14
N LEU A 414 -6.87 -22.15 -2.91
CA LEU A 414 -6.75 -21.90 -4.35
C LEU A 414 -5.65 -20.89 -4.66
N ILE A 415 -5.70 -19.72 -4.02
CA ILE A 415 -4.70 -18.66 -4.25
C ILE A 415 -3.30 -19.10 -3.81
N HIS A 416 -3.20 -19.81 -2.68
CA HIS A 416 -1.91 -20.30 -2.20
C HIS A 416 -1.31 -21.37 -3.12
N GLN A 417 -2.11 -22.32 -3.60
CA GLN A 417 -1.68 -23.36 -4.53
C GLN A 417 -1.28 -22.79 -5.88
N LEU A 418 -1.97 -21.74 -6.36
CA LEU A 418 -1.53 -21.03 -7.56
C LEU A 418 -0.17 -20.36 -7.35
N ALA A 419 0.09 -19.78 -6.18
CA ALA A 419 1.36 -19.12 -5.89
C ALA A 419 2.51 -20.10 -5.58
N PHE A 420 2.20 -21.25 -4.99
CA PHE A 420 3.14 -22.28 -4.56
C PHE A 420 2.69 -23.66 -5.06
N PRO A 421 2.81 -23.94 -6.37
CA PRO A 421 2.26 -25.17 -6.98
C PRO A 421 2.91 -26.46 -6.47
N ASP A 422 4.15 -26.38 -5.98
CA ASP A 422 4.89 -27.52 -5.43
C ASP A 422 4.55 -27.80 -3.97
N GLU A 423 3.86 -26.88 -3.27
CA GLU A 423 3.46 -27.11 -1.88
C GLU A 423 2.19 -27.97 -1.85
N PRO A 424 2.18 -29.12 -1.14
CA PRO A 424 0.99 -29.94 -1.07
C PRO A 424 -0.21 -29.22 -0.46
N VAL A 425 -1.41 -29.41 -1.03
CA VAL A 425 -2.68 -28.83 -0.54
C VAL A 425 -2.90 -29.05 0.95
N HIS A 426 -2.54 -30.24 1.46
CA HIS A 426 -2.72 -30.58 2.87
C HIS A 426 -1.84 -29.73 3.80
N THR A 427 -0.69 -29.25 3.35
CA THR A 427 0.18 -28.36 4.12
C THR A 427 -0.53 -27.03 4.38
N VAL A 428 -1.10 -26.43 3.34
CA VAL A 428 -1.89 -25.19 3.46
C VAL A 428 -3.12 -25.44 4.33
N ARG A 429 -3.84 -26.53 4.09
CA ARG A 429 -5.03 -26.87 4.89
C ARG A 429 -4.69 -27.08 6.36
N ASN A 430 -3.53 -27.64 6.68
CA ASN A 430 -3.05 -27.76 8.05
C ASN A 430 -2.80 -26.38 8.69
N ARG A 431 -2.27 -25.41 7.94
CA ARG A 431 -2.14 -24.01 8.42
C ARG A 431 -3.50 -23.37 8.68
N LEU A 432 -4.55 -23.81 7.99
CA LEU A 432 -5.92 -23.29 8.11
C LEU A 432 -6.80 -24.06 9.10
N ARG A 433 -6.28 -25.06 9.83
CA ARG A 433 -7.04 -25.81 10.86
C ARG A 433 -7.60 -24.93 11.96
N MET A 434 -7.08 -23.72 12.14
CA MET A 434 -7.69 -22.71 13.01
C MET A 434 -9.19 -22.49 12.70
N PHE A 435 -9.61 -22.61 11.44
CA PHE A 435 -11.02 -22.52 11.04
C PHE A 435 -11.88 -23.69 11.54
N ASP A 436 -11.31 -24.77 12.07
CA ASP A 436 -12.08 -25.85 12.69
C ASP A 436 -12.52 -25.51 14.12
N PHE A 437 -11.96 -24.45 14.71
CA PHE A 437 -12.24 -24.03 16.08
C PHE A 437 -13.19 -22.83 16.12
N GLN A 438 -14.25 -22.95 16.92
CA GLN A 438 -15.25 -21.88 17.08
C GLN A 438 -14.63 -20.53 17.52
N PRO A 439 -13.70 -20.46 18.50
CA PRO A 439 -13.10 -19.19 18.91
C PRO A 439 -12.41 -18.44 17.77
N PHE A 440 -11.86 -19.15 16.79
CA PHE A 440 -11.28 -18.51 15.61
C PHE A 440 -12.36 -18.05 14.63
N ARG A 441 -13.45 -18.81 14.46
CA ARG A 441 -14.60 -18.36 13.64
C ARG A 441 -15.27 -17.13 14.25
N ASP A 442 -15.30 -17.02 15.57
CA ASP A 442 -15.89 -15.89 16.28
C ASP A 442 -15.20 -14.55 15.95
N ILE A 443 -13.93 -14.59 15.49
CA ILE A 443 -13.25 -13.39 14.98
C ILE A 443 -13.93 -12.83 13.74
N PHE A 444 -14.83 -13.55 13.06
CA PHE A 444 -15.59 -13.06 11.90
C PHE A 444 -16.99 -12.59 12.27
N CYS A 445 -17.48 -12.92 13.47
CA CYS A 445 -18.73 -12.38 13.97
C CYS A 445 -18.60 -10.87 14.21
N GLU A 446 -19.62 -10.11 13.87
CA GLU A 446 -19.63 -8.66 14.03
C GLU A 446 -20.89 -8.21 14.75
N VAL A 447 -20.82 -7.05 15.39
CA VAL A 447 -21.98 -6.48 16.09
C VAL A 447 -23.15 -6.28 15.14
N ASP A 448 -24.27 -6.91 15.48
CA ASP A 448 -25.57 -6.66 14.90
C ASP A 448 -26.16 -5.44 15.61
N GLY A 449 -25.98 -4.26 15.01
CA GLY A 449 -26.45 -3.00 15.59
C GLY A 449 -27.96 -2.98 15.82
N ASP A 450 -28.74 -3.52 14.88
CA ASP A 450 -30.21 -3.53 14.97
C ASP A 450 -30.67 -4.43 16.13
N ALA A 451 -30.09 -5.63 16.26
CA ALA A 451 -30.42 -6.54 17.36
C ALA A 451 -29.90 -6.03 18.72
N THR A 452 -28.72 -5.40 18.75
CA THR A 452 -28.12 -4.88 19.99
C THR A 452 -28.94 -3.72 20.56
N VAL A 453 -29.44 -2.82 19.71
CA VAL A 453 -30.27 -1.69 20.13
C VAL A 453 -31.62 -2.14 20.72
N GLN A 454 -32.13 -3.29 20.28
CA GLN A 454 -33.37 -3.88 20.81
C GLN A 454 -33.16 -4.73 22.06
N ASP A 455 -31.90 -5.02 22.42
CA ASP A 455 -31.59 -5.85 23.57
C ASP A 455 -31.72 -5.08 24.89
N GLU A 456 -31.99 -5.83 25.97
CA GLU A 456 -32.09 -5.27 27.32
C GLU A 456 -30.82 -4.52 27.75
N VAL A 457 -29.66 -4.93 27.25
CA VAL A 457 -28.38 -4.26 27.53
C VAL A 457 -28.36 -2.79 27.11
N MET A 458 -29.15 -2.41 26.10
CA MET A 458 -29.26 -1.02 25.60
C MET A 458 -30.51 -0.30 26.12
N ARG A 459 -31.28 -0.89 27.03
CA ARG A 459 -32.60 -0.38 27.44
C ARG A 459 -32.59 1.03 28.02
N SER A 460 -31.55 1.38 28.78
CA SER A 460 -31.40 2.72 29.39
C SER A 460 -30.57 3.68 28.54
N PHE A 461 -29.98 3.24 27.43
CA PHE A 461 -29.24 4.12 26.52
C PHE A 461 -30.05 5.34 26.05
N PRO A 462 -31.36 5.25 25.73
CA PRO A 462 -32.15 6.43 25.38
C PRO A 462 -32.27 7.47 26.50
N ASP A 463 -32.13 7.08 27.77
CA ASP A 463 -32.34 7.97 28.92
C ASP A 463 -31.34 9.14 28.94
N GLN A 464 -30.13 8.94 28.39
CA GLN A 464 -29.12 9.99 28.29
C GLN A 464 -29.52 11.14 27.35
N TYR A 465 -30.53 10.93 26.48
CA TYR A 465 -31.03 11.94 25.56
C TYR A 465 -32.35 12.59 26.02
N LYS A 466 -33.01 12.04 27.05
CA LYS A 466 -34.28 12.56 27.58
C LYS A 466 -34.16 13.92 28.29
N THR A 467 -32.96 14.31 28.71
CA THR A 467 -32.68 15.60 29.38
C THR A 467 -32.28 16.73 28.43
N LEU A 468 -32.22 16.47 27.11
CA LEU A 468 -31.76 17.42 26.10
C LEU A 468 -32.87 17.99 25.19
N THR A 469 -34.11 17.56 25.42
CA THR A 469 -35.35 18.15 24.87
C THR A 469 -36.04 18.95 25.95
#